data_AF-A0ABD6FI56-F1
#
_entry.id   AF-A0ABD6FI56-F1
#
_cell.length_a   1.000
_cell.length_b   1.000
_cell.length_c   1.000
_cell.angle_alpha   90.00
_cell.angle_beta   90.00
_cell.angle_gamma   90.00
#
_symmetry.space_group_name_H-M   'P 1'
#
loop_
_entity.id
_entity.type
_entity.pdbx_description
1 polymer ?
#
loop_
_entity_poly.entity_id
_entity_poly.type
_entity_poly.pdbx_seq_one_letter_code
_entity_poly.pdbx_strand_id
1 'polypeptide(L)'
;MSSRDRAPSTREQRWADLPGGSAHGVFGADDVFGTLNRQSAETVLGAVRSVRSGKVFSLNLPLTEPNPPLFQRQLPRHDVFTTPRGNLDDVLDNFYPQSSSQWDGFLHVPDPELGFYNGLGREVHGVHHWAARGIVGRGVVLDI
;
A
#
# COMPACT_ATOMS: atom_id res chain seq x y z
N MET A 1 -3.29 32.11 20.26
CA MET A 1 -3.63 31.58 18.91
C MET A 1 -2.36 31.00 18.32
N SER A 2 -2.07 29.76 18.72
CA SER A 2 -2.14 28.52 17.92
C SER A 2 -0.93 28.33 17.00
N SER A 3 0.05 27.58 17.50
CA SER A 3 1.27 27.13 16.82
C SER A 3 1.02 25.97 15.83
N ARG A 4 -0.17 25.92 15.22
CA ARG A 4 -0.55 24.89 14.25
C ARG A 4 -0.42 25.50 12.87
N ASP A 5 0.79 25.46 12.30
CA ASP A 5 1.05 25.58 10.85
C ASP A 5 2.56 25.42 10.55
N ARG A 6 3.23 24.48 11.23
CA ARG A 6 4.55 24.04 10.75
C ARG A 6 4.33 22.81 9.90
N ALA A 7 4.37 22.98 8.58
CA ALA A 7 4.50 21.86 7.66
C ALA A 7 5.66 20.97 8.16
N PRO A 8 5.48 19.64 8.23
CA PRO A 8 6.56 18.75 8.68
C PRO A 8 7.78 19.01 7.81
N SER A 9 8.94 19.19 8.45
CA SER A 9 10.16 19.65 7.76
C SER A 9 10.44 18.75 6.56
N THR A 10 10.53 19.34 5.38
CA THR A 10 10.85 18.70 4.08
C THR A 10 12.28 18.18 3.99
N ARG A 11 13.05 18.17 5.08
CA ARG A 11 14.35 17.51 5.11
C ARG A 11 14.08 16.01 5.07
N GLU A 12 14.38 15.38 3.94
CA GLU A 12 14.31 13.92 3.80
C GLU A 12 15.08 13.28 4.95
N GLN A 13 14.35 12.79 5.96
CA GLN A 13 14.94 11.96 6.99
C GLN A 13 15.37 10.68 6.29
N ARG A 14 16.69 10.46 6.28
CA ARG A 14 17.25 9.20 5.81
C ARG A 14 17.05 8.18 6.91
N TRP A 15 16.90 6.92 6.51
CA TRP A 15 16.83 5.80 7.44
C TRP A 15 17.93 5.82 8.51
N ALA A 16 19.18 6.09 8.09
CA ALA A 16 20.35 6.14 8.97
C ALA A 16 20.27 7.24 10.05
N ASP A 17 19.40 8.24 9.88
CA ASP A 17 19.22 9.34 10.81
C ASP A 17 18.02 9.13 11.75
N LEU A 18 17.28 8.00 11.63
CA LEU A 18 16.10 7.71 12.44
C LEU A 18 16.49 7.18 13.83
N PRO A 19 15.92 7.74 14.93
CA PRO A 19 16.13 7.22 16.28
C PRO A 19 15.70 5.74 16.38
N GLY A 20 16.63 4.87 16.78
CA GLY A 20 16.37 3.43 16.88
C GLY A 20 15.98 2.78 15.56
N GLY A 21 16.22 3.42 14.41
CA GLY A 21 15.76 2.93 13.11
C GLY A 21 14.24 2.94 12.96
N SER A 22 13.48 3.73 13.73
CA SER A 22 12.03 3.76 13.61
C SER A 22 11.52 5.04 12.95
N ALA A 23 10.56 4.89 12.04
CA ALA A 23 9.82 6.00 11.45
C ALA A 23 8.63 6.47 12.30
N HIS A 24 8.51 5.98 13.55
CA HIS A 24 7.46 6.44 14.46
C HIS A 24 7.61 7.95 14.75
N GLY A 25 6.50 8.68 14.67
CA GLY A 25 6.43 10.12 14.89
C GLY A 25 7.00 10.99 13.76
N VAL A 26 7.65 10.42 12.74
CA VAL A 26 8.27 11.17 11.63
C VAL A 26 7.26 12.04 10.88
N PHE A 27 6.06 11.52 10.67
CA PHE A 27 4.97 12.22 9.99
C PHE A 27 3.90 12.74 10.97
N GLY A 28 4.20 12.74 12.27
CA GLY A 28 3.24 12.99 13.35
C GLY A 28 2.90 11.72 14.12
N ALA A 29 2.57 11.87 15.40
CA ALA A 29 2.27 10.75 16.30
C ALA A 29 0.95 10.03 15.96
N ASP A 30 -0.01 10.76 15.39
CA ASP A 30 -1.32 10.23 15.00
C ASP A 30 -1.38 9.82 13.51
N ASP A 31 -0.24 9.82 12.82
CA ASP A 31 -0.19 9.47 11.40
C ASP A 31 -0.46 7.97 11.18
N VAL A 32 -1.18 7.67 10.10
CA VAL A 32 -1.55 6.29 9.70
C VAL A 32 -1.09 5.96 8.27
N PHE A 33 -0.38 6.87 7.60
CA PHE A 33 0.05 6.73 6.20
C PHE A 33 1.55 6.50 6.02
N GLY A 34 2.37 6.84 7.01
CA GLY A 34 3.81 6.67 6.98
C GLY A 34 4.44 7.27 5.73
N THR A 35 5.28 6.49 5.03
CA THR A 35 6.00 6.97 3.85
C THR A 35 5.09 7.32 2.66
N LEU A 36 3.82 6.90 2.64
CA LEU A 36 2.85 7.38 1.63
C LEU A 36 2.64 8.89 1.73
N ASN A 37 2.92 9.51 2.88
CA ASN A 37 2.91 10.98 3.01
C ASN A 37 3.93 11.68 2.10
N ARG A 38 4.93 10.97 1.59
CA ARG A 38 5.87 11.51 0.58
C ARG A 38 5.23 11.67 -0.80
N GLN A 39 4.07 11.05 -1.07
CA GLN A 39 3.31 11.24 -2.30
C GLN A 39 2.52 12.55 -2.23
N SER A 40 3.23 13.68 -2.25
CA SER A 40 2.64 15.02 -2.38
C SER A 40 2.21 15.29 -3.82
N ALA A 41 1.35 16.30 -4.02
CA ALA A 41 0.95 16.74 -5.36
C ALA A 41 2.16 17.06 -6.25
N GLU A 42 3.21 17.67 -5.69
CA GLU A 42 4.45 17.97 -6.41
C GLU A 42 5.16 16.70 -6.89
N THR A 43 5.34 15.71 -6.00
CA THR A 43 6.01 14.45 -6.37
C THR A 43 5.21 13.63 -7.39
N VAL A 44 3.87 13.65 -7.28
CA VAL A 44 2.96 13.03 -8.25
C VAL A 44 3.10 13.69 -9.62
N LEU A 45 3.06 15.03 -9.69
CA LEU A 45 3.25 15.74 -10.95
C LEU A 45 4.64 15.52 -11.54
N GLY A 46 5.67 15.43 -10.69
CA GLY A 46 7.02 15.03 -11.10
C GLY A 46 7.06 13.64 -11.74
N ALA A 47 6.33 12.68 -11.18
CA ALA A 47 6.20 11.33 -11.74
C ALA A 47 5.48 11.34 -13.09
N VAL A 48 4.37 12.07 -13.22
CA VAL A 48 3.63 12.19 -14.50
C VAL A 48 4.53 12.76 -15.60
N ARG A 49 5.36 13.77 -15.29
CA ARG A 49 6.30 14.36 -16.26
C ARG A 49 7.39 13.40 -16.75
N SER A 50 7.56 12.24 -16.11
CA SER A 50 8.50 11.20 -16.55
C SER A 50 7.95 10.35 -17.71
N VAL A 51 6.65 10.38 -17.97
CA VAL A 51 6.04 9.64 -19.08
C VAL A 51 6.44 10.29 -20.40
N ARG A 52 7.09 9.52 -21.29
CA ARG A 52 7.57 9.98 -22.61
C ARG A 52 6.98 9.24 -23.80
N SER A 53 6.75 7.93 -23.66
CA SER A 53 6.37 7.06 -24.78
C SER A 53 4.93 6.53 -24.70
N GLY A 54 4.24 6.75 -23.58
CA GLY A 54 2.89 6.21 -23.34
C GLY A 54 2.82 4.68 -23.24
N LYS A 55 3.97 3.98 -23.19
CA LYS A 55 4.00 2.52 -23.00
C LYS A 55 3.51 2.16 -21.61
N VAL A 56 2.66 1.14 -21.54
CA VAL A 56 2.05 0.63 -20.30
C VAL A 56 2.42 -0.83 -20.13
N PHE A 57 2.78 -1.21 -18.91
CA PHE A 57 3.12 -2.58 -18.53
C PHE A 57 2.30 -2.96 -17.30
N SER A 58 1.64 -4.12 -17.34
CA SER A 58 1.00 -4.68 -16.15
C SER A 58 2.08 -5.25 -15.23
N LEU A 59 1.96 -4.98 -13.93
CA LEU A 59 2.81 -5.56 -12.87
C LEU A 59 2.06 -6.61 -12.04
N ASN A 60 0.89 -7.03 -12.51
CA ASN A 60 0.05 -8.02 -11.83
C ASN A 60 0.34 -9.42 -12.35
N LEU A 61 0.56 -10.34 -11.42
CA LEU A 61 0.43 -11.77 -11.68
C LEU A 61 -1.05 -12.15 -11.82
N PRO A 62 -1.36 -13.28 -12.49
CA PRO A 62 -2.67 -13.91 -12.38
C PRO A 62 -3.03 -14.19 -10.91
N LEU A 63 -4.30 -14.02 -10.53
CA LEU A 63 -4.74 -14.28 -9.14
C LEU A 63 -4.59 -15.74 -8.69
N THR A 64 -4.39 -16.65 -9.66
CA THR A 64 -4.09 -18.06 -9.43
C THR A 64 -2.60 -18.35 -9.23
N GLU A 65 -1.76 -17.32 -9.20
CA GLU A 65 -0.31 -17.43 -9.01
C GLU A 65 0.17 -16.61 -7.80
N PRO A 66 1.14 -17.14 -7.03
CA PRO A 66 1.87 -18.40 -7.24
C PRO A 66 1.04 -19.65 -6.92
N ASN A 67 1.36 -20.75 -7.62
CA ASN A 67 0.76 -22.07 -7.42
C ASN A 67 1.87 -23.13 -7.21
N PRO A 68 1.95 -23.80 -6.04
CA PRO A 68 1.03 -23.72 -4.90
C PRO A 68 1.09 -22.36 -4.18
N PRO A 69 -0.02 -21.92 -3.54
CA PRO A 69 -0.02 -20.70 -2.74
C PRO A 69 0.99 -20.76 -1.60
N LEU A 70 1.54 -19.60 -1.26
CA LEU A 70 2.49 -19.46 -0.16
C LEU A 70 1.79 -19.40 1.20
N PHE A 71 2.53 -19.72 2.27
CA PHE A 71 2.11 -19.50 3.66
C PHE A 71 0.76 -20.12 4.05
N GLN A 72 0.48 -21.35 3.59
CA GLN A 72 -0.76 -22.10 3.87
C GLN A 72 -2.04 -21.40 3.40
N ARG A 73 -1.92 -20.40 2.52
CA ARG A 73 -3.07 -19.79 1.85
C ARG A 73 -3.64 -20.77 0.84
N GLN A 74 -4.82 -20.43 0.33
CA GLN A 74 -5.49 -21.21 -0.69
C GLN A 74 -5.65 -20.36 -1.96
N LEU A 75 -5.83 -21.04 -3.10
CA LEU A 75 -6.15 -20.37 -4.35
C LEU A 75 -7.57 -19.79 -4.27
N PRO A 76 -7.80 -18.60 -4.83
CA PRO A 76 -9.15 -18.08 -4.96
C PRO A 76 -9.96 -18.96 -5.93
N ARG A 77 -11.27 -19.05 -5.68
CA ARG A 77 -12.23 -19.70 -6.59
C ARG A 77 -13.04 -18.62 -7.29
N HIS A 78 -13.06 -18.67 -8.62
CA HIS A 78 -13.82 -17.74 -9.45
C HIS A 78 -14.94 -18.51 -10.14
N ASP A 79 -16.17 -18.18 -9.80
CA ASP A 79 -17.36 -18.80 -10.36
C ASP A 79 -18.19 -17.74 -11.10
N VAL A 80 -18.52 -18.02 -12.36
CA VAL A 80 -19.38 -17.17 -13.20
C VAL A 80 -20.75 -17.84 -13.29
N PHE A 81 -21.82 -17.08 -13.04
CA PHE A 81 -23.19 -17.59 -13.02
C PHE A 81 -24.14 -16.69 -13.81
N THR A 82 -25.23 -17.26 -14.30
CA THR A 82 -26.28 -16.51 -15.00
C THR A 82 -27.37 -16.09 -14.02
N THR A 83 -27.71 -14.80 -14.01
CA THR A 83 -28.81 -14.29 -13.16
C THR A 83 -30.18 -14.67 -13.75
N PRO A 84 -31.28 -14.51 -12.99
CA PRO A 84 -32.63 -14.72 -13.52
C PRO A 84 -33.01 -13.83 -14.71
N ARG A 85 -32.28 -12.72 -14.94
CA ARG A 85 -32.49 -11.81 -16.08
C ARG A 85 -31.65 -12.20 -17.31
N GLY A 86 -30.80 -13.22 -17.21
CA GLY A 86 -29.96 -13.71 -18.30
C GLY A 86 -28.60 -12.99 -18.43
N ASN A 87 -28.25 -12.04 -17.55
CA ASN A 87 -26.88 -11.50 -17.50
C ASN A 87 -25.93 -12.45 -16.76
N LEU A 88 -24.62 -12.33 -17.03
CA LEU A 88 -23.58 -13.05 -16.31
C LEU A 88 -23.02 -12.15 -15.21
N ASP A 89 -23.00 -12.68 -13.98
CA ASP A 89 -22.29 -12.11 -12.84
C ASP A 89 -21.25 -13.13 -12.36
N ASP A 90 -20.31 -12.70 -11.53
CA ASP A 90 -19.29 -13.57 -10.96
C ASP A 90 -19.09 -13.37 -9.46
N VAL A 91 -18.49 -14.38 -8.83
CA VAL A 91 -18.09 -14.37 -7.42
C VAL A 91 -16.66 -14.84 -7.29
N LEU A 92 -15.93 -14.19 -6.39
CA LEU A 92 -14.59 -14.58 -5.98
C LEU A 92 -14.63 -15.05 -4.53
N ASP A 93 -14.50 -16.34 -4.33
CA ASP A 93 -14.42 -16.97 -3.02
C ASP A 93 -12.98 -17.27 -2.63
N ASN A 94 -12.74 -17.48 -1.33
CA ASN A 94 -11.44 -17.92 -0.82
C ASN A 94 -10.28 -16.97 -1.19
N PHE A 95 -10.58 -15.68 -1.28
CA PHE A 95 -9.62 -14.67 -1.69
C PHE A 95 -8.82 -14.15 -0.49
N TYR A 96 -7.53 -14.49 -0.45
CA TYR A 96 -6.58 -13.90 0.47
C TYR A 96 -5.90 -12.72 -0.25
N PRO A 97 -5.95 -11.48 0.29
CA PRO A 97 -5.30 -10.32 -0.36
C PRO A 97 -3.79 -10.44 -0.52
N GLN A 98 -3.18 -11.46 0.12
CA GLN A 98 -1.75 -11.76 0.08
C GLN A 98 -1.42 -12.98 -0.80
N SER A 99 -2.32 -13.41 -1.68
CA SER A 99 -2.13 -14.61 -2.50
C SER A 99 -1.55 -14.35 -3.90
N SER A 100 -1.39 -13.10 -4.32
CA SER A 100 -0.86 -12.74 -5.66
C SER A 100 -0.18 -11.36 -5.58
N SER A 101 -0.02 -10.65 -6.71
CA SER A 101 0.45 -9.25 -6.70
C SER A 101 -0.36 -8.41 -5.71
N GLN A 102 0.32 -7.84 -4.72
CA GLN A 102 -0.32 -7.33 -3.49
C GLN A 102 0.33 -6.04 -2.98
N TRP A 103 -0.41 -5.36 -2.10
CA TRP A 103 0.11 -4.36 -1.18
C TRP A 103 -0.08 -4.85 0.25
N ASP A 104 0.98 -4.80 1.04
CA ASP A 104 0.91 -5.09 2.47
C ASP A 104 0.79 -3.78 3.25
N GLY A 105 -0.40 -3.51 3.77
CA GLY A 105 -0.67 -2.38 4.65
C GLY A 105 -0.01 -2.54 6.02
N PHE A 106 0.02 -1.47 6.81
CA PHE A 106 0.62 -1.49 8.16
C PHE A 106 -0.05 -2.46 9.15
N LEU A 107 -1.24 -2.95 8.86
CA LEU A 107 -1.89 -4.02 9.63
C LEU A 107 -1.27 -5.41 9.40
N HIS A 108 -0.50 -5.61 8.32
CA HIS A 108 -0.08 -6.95 7.90
C HIS A 108 0.83 -7.64 8.93
N VAL A 109 1.86 -6.94 9.40
CA VAL A 109 2.84 -7.44 10.37
C VAL A 109 3.25 -6.28 11.28
N PRO A 110 2.99 -6.34 12.59
CA PRO A 110 3.54 -5.38 13.54
C PRO A 110 5.04 -5.65 13.77
N ASP A 111 5.76 -4.63 14.20
CA ASP A 111 7.10 -4.82 14.74
C ASP A 111 7.00 -5.64 16.07
N PRO A 112 7.85 -6.66 16.29
CA PRO A 112 7.78 -7.49 17.49
C PRO A 112 8.03 -6.73 18.80
N GLU A 113 8.81 -5.65 18.77
CA GLU A 113 9.17 -4.86 19.95
C GLU A 113 8.35 -3.58 20.04
N LEU A 114 8.16 -2.89 18.90
CA LEU A 114 7.52 -1.58 18.83
C LEU A 114 6.00 -1.65 18.56
N GLY A 115 5.50 -2.81 18.15
CA GLY A 115 4.09 -3.01 17.79
C GLY A 115 3.74 -2.42 16.42
N PHE A 116 2.47 -2.00 16.27
CA PHE A 116 2.01 -1.38 15.03
C PHE A 116 2.58 0.03 14.84
N TYR A 117 2.49 0.54 13.61
CA TYR A 117 3.02 1.85 13.24
C TYR A 117 2.53 2.94 14.20
N ASN A 118 3.44 3.79 14.67
CA ASN A 118 3.19 4.85 15.65
C ASN A 118 2.65 4.37 17.01
N GLY A 119 2.66 3.06 17.29
CA GLY A 119 2.06 2.49 18.50
C GLY A 119 0.53 2.65 18.55
N LEU A 120 -0.11 2.94 17.41
CA LEU A 120 -1.55 3.10 17.32
C LEU A 120 -2.24 1.72 17.31
N GLY A 121 -3.54 1.72 17.60
CA GLY A 121 -4.33 0.50 17.58
C GLY A 121 -4.45 -0.09 16.17
N ARG A 122 -4.56 -1.42 16.08
CA ARG A 122 -4.58 -2.15 14.79
C ARG A 122 -5.70 -1.69 13.84
N GLU A 123 -6.79 -1.19 14.38
CA GLU A 123 -7.99 -0.76 13.65
C GLU A 123 -7.75 0.39 12.68
N VAL A 124 -6.72 1.22 12.90
CA VAL A 124 -6.41 2.37 12.03
C VAL A 124 -5.39 2.06 10.93
N HIS A 125 -4.95 0.80 10.82
CA HIS A 125 -3.88 0.40 9.90
C HIS A 125 -4.37 -0.43 8.69
N GLY A 126 -5.68 -0.52 8.52
CA GLY A 126 -6.27 -1.24 7.39
C GLY A 126 -5.87 -0.61 6.04
N VAL A 127 -5.56 -1.46 5.05
CA VAL A 127 -5.15 -1.02 3.71
C VAL A 127 -6.22 -0.18 2.97
N HIS A 128 -7.48 -0.25 3.41
CA HIS A 128 -8.56 0.58 2.89
C HIS A 128 -8.29 2.10 3.06
N HIS A 129 -7.53 2.52 4.08
CA HIS A 129 -7.09 3.91 4.21
C HIS A 129 -6.19 4.33 3.05
N TRP A 130 -5.26 3.46 2.64
CA TRP A 130 -4.38 3.70 1.49
C TRP A 130 -5.17 3.71 0.19
N ALA A 131 -6.11 2.77 0.03
CA ALA A 131 -6.97 2.70 -1.15
C ALA A 131 -7.85 3.96 -1.31
N ALA A 132 -8.43 4.48 -0.22
CA ALA A 132 -9.25 5.69 -0.24
C ALA A 132 -8.46 6.94 -0.64
N ARG A 133 -7.16 7.00 -0.30
CA ARG A 133 -6.25 8.08 -0.73
C ARG A 133 -5.76 7.87 -2.17
N GLY A 134 -5.52 6.63 -2.57
CA GLY A 134 -4.83 6.25 -3.79
C GLY A 134 -3.32 6.22 -3.63
N ILE A 135 -2.66 5.44 -4.49
CA ILE A 135 -1.20 5.32 -4.56
C ILE A 135 -0.77 5.75 -5.96
N VAL A 136 -0.10 6.89 -6.05
CA VAL A 136 0.41 7.44 -7.32
C VAL A 136 1.77 8.07 -7.06
N GLY A 137 2.75 7.75 -7.90
CA GLY A 137 4.09 8.27 -7.75
C GLY A 137 5.03 7.76 -8.82
N ARG A 138 6.32 7.95 -8.58
CA ARG A 138 7.37 7.50 -9.49
C ARG A 138 7.84 6.10 -9.08
N GLY A 139 7.71 5.15 -9.99
CA GLY A 139 8.38 3.85 -9.89
C GLY A 139 9.81 3.91 -10.45
N VAL A 140 10.72 3.15 -9.85
CA VAL A 140 12.08 2.93 -10.36
C VAL A 140 12.32 1.42 -10.35
N VAL A 141 12.72 0.87 -11.48
CA VAL A 141 13.15 -0.54 -11.57
C VAL A 141 14.64 -0.59 -11.31
N LEU A 142 15.04 -1.43 -10.36
CA LEU A 142 16.42 -1.77 -10.10
C LEU A 142 16.60 -3.24 -10.45
N ASP A 143 17.40 -3.50 -11.47
CA ASP A 143 17.76 -4.85 -11.94
C ASP A 143 19.06 -5.26 -11.21
N ILE A 144 18.99 -6.31 -10.38
CA ILE A 144 20.03 -6.71 -9.40
C ILE A 144 20.82 -7.91 -9.91
#